data_AF-A0A6J6B7Q5-F1
#
_entry.id   AF-A0A6J6B7Q5-F1
#
_cell.length_a   1.000
_cell.length_b   1.000
_cell.length_c   1.000
_cell.angle_alpha   90.00
_cell.angle_beta   90.00
_cell.angle_gamma   90.00
#
_symmetry.space_group_name_H-M   'P 1'
#
loop_
_entity.id
_entity.type
_entity.pdbx_description
1 polymer ?
#
loop_
_entity_poly.entity_id
_entity_poly.type
_entity_poly.pdbx_seq_one_letter_code
_entity_poly.pdbx_strand_id
1 'polypeptide(L)'
;MWLLEESVRYWKQQGIVTTPAELAKAAAELPKLQIINTNDPRFAKPGAMPERIAEYCLETGQSVPNTPAEFARCIFDSLADAYATSLRELETASGNKVREINIVGGGSSNHLLNQLTADATGLPVVAGPVEATVMGNLIIQMITAGWIPSLEEGRELIAKSVERKVFQPASVRA
;
A
#
# COMPACT_ATOMS: atom_id res chain seq x y z
N MET A 1 4.96 3.19 -0.96
CA MET A 1 5.76 2.81 0.23
C MET A 1 6.82 3.85 0.64
N TRP A 2 7.26 4.69 -0.30
CA TRP A 2 8.18 5.80 -0.09
C TRP A 2 8.13 6.55 1.26
N LEU A 3 6.96 7.06 1.69
CA LEU A 3 6.87 7.87 2.92
C LEU A 3 7.30 7.11 4.18
N LEU A 4 6.95 5.82 4.30
CA LEU A 4 7.35 5.01 5.46
C LEU A 4 8.82 4.64 5.37
N GLU A 5 9.29 4.23 4.19
CA GLU A 5 10.69 3.86 3.97
C GLU A 5 11.62 5.03 4.28
N GLU A 6 11.25 6.23 3.83
CA GLU A 6 12.00 7.44 4.13
C GLU A 6 11.95 7.80 5.62
N SER A 7 10.79 7.65 6.27
CA SER A 7 10.65 7.85 7.71
C SER A 7 11.53 6.88 8.51
N VAL A 8 11.53 5.60 8.15
CA VAL A 8 12.40 4.57 8.76
C VAL A 8 13.87 4.91 8.56
N ARG A 9 14.25 5.37 7.35
CA ARG A 9 15.62 5.80 7.08
C ARG A 9 16.01 7.01 7.93
N TYR A 10 15.11 7.97 8.09
CA TYR A 10 15.31 9.16 8.91
C TYR A 10 15.51 8.81 10.39
N TRP A 11 14.62 8.00 10.96
CA TRP A 11 14.72 7.53 12.35
C TRP A 11 15.98 6.72 12.62
N LYS A 12 16.42 5.89 11.66
CA LYS A 12 17.67 5.14 11.79
C LYS A 12 18.89 6.05 11.95
N GLN A 13 18.93 7.20 11.29
CA GLN A 13 20.01 8.19 11.45
C GLN A 13 20.02 8.83 12.84
N GLN A 14 18.89 8.81 13.55
CA GLN A 14 18.73 9.31 14.91
C GLN A 14 18.89 8.21 15.98
N GLY A 15 19.30 7.01 15.59
CA GLY A 15 19.48 5.87 16.51
C GLY A 15 18.19 5.11 16.85
N ILE A 16 17.05 5.45 16.24
CA ILE A 16 15.80 4.72 16.40
C ILE A 16 15.79 3.56 15.40
N VAL A 17 15.83 2.33 15.91
CA VAL A 17 15.83 1.10 15.10
C VAL A 17 14.43 0.51 15.08
N THR A 18 13.82 0.47 13.90
CA THR A 18 12.51 -0.16 13.65
C THR A 18 12.43 -0.64 12.21
N THR A 19 11.50 -1.53 11.92
CA THR A 19 11.24 -2.06 10.58
C THR A 19 9.82 -1.71 10.11
N PRO A 20 9.58 -1.64 8.78
CA PRO A 20 8.24 -1.46 8.24
C PRO A 20 7.21 -2.47 8.77
N ALA A 21 7.63 -3.72 9.03
CA ALA A 21 6.76 -4.77 9.54
C ALA A 21 6.35 -4.53 11.01
N GLU A 22 7.29 -4.12 11.86
CA GLU A 22 7.01 -3.75 13.26
C GLU A 22 6.07 -2.54 13.32
N LEU A 23 6.33 -1.53 12.48
CA LEU A 23 5.49 -0.34 12.40
C LEU A 23 4.09 -0.66 11.89
N ALA A 24 3.95 -1.52 10.88
CA ALA A 24 2.64 -1.96 10.41
C ALA A 24 1.86 -2.71 11.50
N LYS A 25 2.53 -3.56 12.29
CA LYS A 25 1.90 -4.25 13.42
C LYS A 25 1.44 -3.26 14.50
N ALA A 26 2.29 -2.32 14.90
CA ALA A 26 1.96 -1.33 15.92
C ALA A 26 0.86 -0.35 15.45
N ALA A 27 0.90 0.07 14.19
CA ALA A 27 -0.08 0.96 13.60
C ALA A 27 -1.48 0.34 13.49
N ALA A 28 -1.59 -0.99 13.39
CA ALA A 28 -2.87 -1.69 13.30
C ALA A 28 -3.74 -1.50 14.55
N GLU A 29 -3.13 -1.30 15.71
CA GLU A 29 -3.81 -1.13 17.00
C GLU A 29 -4.22 0.32 17.28
N LEU A 30 -3.85 1.27 16.40
CA LEU A 30 -4.14 2.69 16.58
C LEU A 30 -5.45 3.10 15.89
N PRO A 31 -6.10 4.20 16.30
CA PRO A 31 -7.21 4.76 15.54
C PRO A 31 -6.72 5.55 14.31
N LYS A 32 -7.59 5.70 13.30
CA LYS A 32 -7.40 6.64 12.18
C LYS A 32 -7.64 8.07 12.70
N LEU A 33 -6.59 8.88 12.78
CA LEU A 33 -6.66 10.26 13.32
C LEU A 33 -6.22 11.34 12.33
N GLN A 34 -5.32 11.01 11.40
CA GLN A 34 -4.75 11.95 10.45
C GLN A 34 -4.93 11.47 9.01
N ILE A 35 -5.15 12.41 8.10
CA ILE A 35 -5.10 12.20 6.66
C ILE A 35 -4.26 13.30 6.00
N ILE A 36 -3.19 12.88 5.33
CA ILE A 36 -2.33 13.75 4.55
C ILE A 36 -2.54 13.52 3.05
N ASN A 37 -2.35 14.55 2.24
CA ASN A 37 -2.26 14.37 0.80
C ASN A 37 -0.89 13.73 0.47
N THR A 38 -0.85 12.43 0.25
CA THR A 38 0.41 11.71 -0.04
C THR A 38 1.10 12.17 -1.32
N ASN A 39 0.39 12.86 -2.20
CA ASN A 39 0.90 13.45 -3.44
C ASN A 39 1.33 14.92 -3.29
N ASP A 40 1.27 15.50 -2.08
CA ASP A 40 1.78 16.86 -1.85
C ASP A 40 3.28 16.91 -2.22
N PRO A 41 3.72 17.88 -3.04
CA PRO A 41 5.12 18.00 -3.46
C PRO A 41 6.14 18.01 -2.32
N ARG A 42 5.75 18.40 -1.10
CA ARG A 42 6.61 18.37 0.09
C ARG A 42 7.11 16.96 0.43
N PHE A 43 6.37 15.92 0.04
CA PHE A 43 6.72 14.52 0.29
C PHE A 43 7.56 13.88 -0.82
N ALA A 44 7.87 14.61 -1.91
CA ALA A 44 8.62 14.06 -3.03
C ALA A 44 10.12 13.88 -2.72
N LYS A 45 10.70 14.75 -1.87
CA LYS A 45 12.14 14.76 -1.59
C LYS A 45 12.49 13.86 -0.39
N PRO A 46 13.67 13.20 -0.40
CA PRO A 46 14.19 12.51 0.78
C PRO A 46 14.47 13.48 1.95
N GLY A 47 14.74 12.94 3.14
CA GLY A 47 15.11 13.68 4.35
C GLY A 47 14.09 13.50 5.47
N ALA A 48 13.81 14.59 6.18
CA ALA A 48 12.96 14.61 7.37
C ALA A 48 11.46 14.39 7.06
N MET A 49 11.11 13.21 6.54
CA MET A 49 9.73 12.86 6.19
C MET A 49 8.75 12.96 7.37
N PRO A 50 9.07 12.45 8.58
CA PRO A 50 8.18 12.60 9.73
C PRO A 50 7.91 14.06 10.11
N GLU A 51 8.92 14.93 10.03
CA GLU A 51 8.77 16.35 10.34
C GLU A 51 7.82 17.03 9.34
N ARG A 52 7.95 16.74 8.03
CA ARG A 52 7.03 17.27 7.02
C ARG A 52 5.61 16.76 7.19
N ILE A 53 5.43 15.52 7.65
CA ILE A 53 4.12 14.97 7.99
C ILE A 53 3.54 15.73 9.20
N ALA A 54 4.34 15.96 10.24
CA ALA A 54 3.94 16.72 11.42
C ALA A 54 3.54 18.16 11.07
N GLU A 55 4.35 18.84 10.24
CA GLU A 55 4.06 20.18 9.72
C GLU A 55 2.75 20.21 8.93
N TYR A 56 2.53 19.24 8.03
CA TYR A 56 1.27 19.15 7.28
C TYR A 56 0.07 18.99 8.22
N CYS A 57 0.16 18.11 9.21
CA CYS A 57 -0.91 17.91 10.19
C CYS A 57 -1.19 19.20 10.98
N LEU A 58 -0.15 19.91 11.40
CA LEU A 58 -0.28 21.18 12.11
C LEU A 58 -0.95 22.26 11.25
N GLU A 59 -0.48 22.45 10.01
CA GLU A 59 -1.01 23.43 9.06
C GLU A 59 -2.49 23.19 8.72
N THR A 60 -2.91 21.93 8.72
CA THR A 60 -4.28 21.51 8.41
C THR A 60 -5.17 21.36 9.65
N GLY A 61 -4.68 21.71 10.84
CA GLY A 61 -5.45 21.67 12.08
C GLY A 61 -5.75 20.26 12.60
N GLN A 62 -4.96 19.26 12.19
CA GLN A 62 -5.07 17.87 12.62
C GLN A 62 -4.19 17.59 13.85
N SER A 63 -4.47 16.51 14.57
CA SER A 63 -3.57 16.02 15.63
C SER A 63 -2.22 15.62 15.06
N VAL A 64 -1.13 16.10 15.64
CA VAL A 64 0.23 15.76 15.20
C VAL A 64 0.62 14.36 15.70
N PRO A 65 1.09 13.44 14.83
CA PRO A 65 1.66 12.17 15.27
C PRO A 65 2.92 12.38 16.11
N ASN A 66 3.07 11.62 17.20
CA ASN A 66 4.16 11.74 18.17
C ASN A 66 5.04 10.49 18.21
N THR A 67 4.52 9.33 17.81
CA THR A 67 5.27 8.06 17.81
C THR A 67 5.49 7.53 16.39
N PRO A 68 6.55 6.74 16.13
CA PRO A 68 6.74 6.10 14.83
C PRO A 68 5.53 5.28 14.35
N ALA A 69 4.80 4.65 15.29
CA ALA A 69 3.59 3.91 14.99
C ALA A 69 2.43 4.83 14.55
N GLU A 70 2.26 5.99 15.18
CA GLU A 70 1.26 6.99 14.76
C GLU A 70 1.59 7.58 13.39
N PHE A 71 2.87 7.88 13.11
CA PHE A 71 3.30 8.29 11.77
C PHE A 71 3.02 7.21 10.73
N ALA A 72 3.34 5.95 11.03
CA ALA A 72 3.05 4.84 10.15
C ALA A 72 1.53 4.69 9.91
N ARG A 73 0.71 4.83 10.96
CA ARG A 73 -0.74 4.78 10.85
C ARG A 73 -1.28 5.88 9.93
N CYS A 74 -0.87 7.13 10.16
CA CYS A 74 -1.18 8.27 9.30
C CYS A 74 -0.82 7.99 7.84
N ILE A 75 0.38 7.45 7.57
CA ILE A 75 0.82 7.12 6.20
C ILE A 75 -0.08 6.06 5.57
N PHE A 76 -0.39 4.97 6.28
CA PHE A 76 -1.20 3.89 5.73
C PHE A 76 -2.65 4.30 5.46
N ASP A 77 -3.28 5.01 6.40
CA ASP A 77 -4.65 5.52 6.22
C ASP A 77 -4.72 6.48 5.02
N SER A 78 -3.73 7.37 4.89
CA SER A 78 -3.67 8.35 3.81
C SER A 78 -3.45 7.71 2.44
N LEU A 79 -2.60 6.67 2.36
CA LEU A 79 -2.41 5.90 1.14
C LEU A 79 -3.68 5.14 0.73
N ALA A 80 -4.39 4.52 1.69
CA ALA A 80 -5.64 3.83 1.42
C ALA A 80 -6.72 4.78 0.87
N ASP A 81 -6.85 5.98 1.46
CA ASP A 81 -7.78 7.02 0.98
C ASP A 81 -7.39 7.54 -0.41
N ALA A 82 -6.10 7.70 -0.68
CA ALA A 82 -5.58 8.07 -2.00
C ALA A 82 -5.87 6.99 -3.04
N TYR A 83 -5.75 5.71 -2.69
CA TYR A 83 -6.10 4.60 -3.57
C TYR A 83 -7.60 4.56 -3.87
N ALA A 84 -8.46 4.73 -2.85
CA ALA A 84 -9.90 4.80 -3.06
C ALA A 84 -10.31 5.97 -3.96
N THR A 85 -9.64 7.11 -3.82
CA THR A 85 -9.86 8.28 -4.69
C THR A 85 -9.43 8.00 -6.13
N SER A 86 -8.20 7.51 -6.31
CA SER A 86 -7.67 7.15 -7.64
C SER A 86 -8.53 6.09 -8.33
N LEU A 87 -9.05 5.12 -7.59
CA LEU A 87 -9.95 4.11 -8.11
C LEU A 87 -11.24 4.74 -8.66
N ARG A 88 -11.88 5.65 -7.91
CA ARG A 88 -13.09 6.35 -8.37
C ARG A 88 -12.84 7.16 -9.64
N GLU A 89 -11.68 7.82 -9.72
CA GLU A 89 -11.26 8.56 -10.91
C GLU A 89 -11.08 7.64 -12.12
N LEU A 90 -10.43 6.48 -11.94
CA LEU A 90 -10.25 5.46 -12.99
C LEU A 90 -11.58 4.86 -13.45
N GLU A 91 -12.51 4.56 -12.54
CA GLU A 91 -13.86 4.09 -12.90
C GLU A 91 -14.61 5.15 -13.72
N THR A 92 -14.51 6.42 -13.31
CA THR A 92 -15.17 7.54 -14.01
C THR A 92 -14.59 7.71 -15.42
N ALA A 93 -13.26 7.69 -15.54
CA ALA A 93 -12.58 7.89 -16.81
C ALA A 93 -12.78 6.70 -17.78
N SER A 94 -12.82 5.47 -17.26
CA SER A 94 -12.94 4.26 -18.08
C SER A 94 -14.39 3.85 -18.35
N GLY A 95 -15.35 4.32 -17.55
CA GLY A 95 -16.75 3.87 -17.58
C GLY A 95 -16.97 2.45 -17.04
N ASN A 96 -15.92 1.81 -16.50
CA ASN A 96 -15.97 0.43 -16.01
C ASN A 96 -15.94 0.39 -14.49
N LYS A 97 -16.73 -0.51 -13.91
CA LYS A 97 -16.71 -0.80 -12.47
C LYS A 97 -15.69 -1.87 -12.13
N VAL A 98 -14.82 -1.56 -11.17
CA VAL A 98 -13.82 -2.48 -10.64
C VAL A 98 -14.47 -3.35 -9.58
N ARG A 99 -14.11 -4.64 -9.58
CA ARG A 99 -14.70 -5.65 -8.68
C ARG A 99 -13.73 -6.17 -7.63
N GLU A 100 -12.43 -6.04 -7.89
CA GLU A 100 -11.35 -6.47 -7.01
C GLU A 100 -10.10 -5.64 -7.28
N ILE A 101 -9.20 -5.59 -6.31
CA ILE A 101 -7.90 -4.94 -6.42
C ILE A 101 -6.80 -5.99 -6.24
N ASN A 102 -5.92 -6.13 -7.23
CA ASN A 102 -4.75 -6.99 -7.13
C ASN A 102 -3.54 -6.14 -6.70
N ILE A 103 -3.09 -6.31 -5.46
CA ILE A 103 -1.85 -5.68 -4.97
C ILE A 103 -0.71 -6.67 -5.14
N VAL A 104 0.29 -6.29 -5.93
CA VAL A 104 1.46 -7.11 -6.24
C VAL A 104 2.75 -6.39 -5.84
N GLY A 105 3.89 -7.06 -5.91
CA GLY A 105 5.17 -6.44 -5.54
C GLY A 105 5.40 -6.43 -4.02
N GLY A 106 6.47 -5.75 -3.57
CA GLY A 106 6.79 -5.61 -2.14
C GLY A 106 5.65 -5.03 -1.29
N GLY A 107 4.78 -4.19 -1.88
CA GLY A 107 3.61 -3.65 -1.21
C GLY A 107 2.59 -4.70 -0.78
N SER A 108 2.51 -5.83 -1.51
CA SER A 108 1.57 -6.92 -1.20
C SER A 108 1.84 -7.60 0.15
N SER A 109 3.07 -7.49 0.69
CA SER A 109 3.43 -8.01 2.01
C SER A 109 2.90 -7.15 3.17
N ASN A 110 2.40 -5.94 2.92
CA ASN A 110 1.89 -5.05 3.96
C ASN A 110 0.42 -5.33 4.25
N HIS A 111 0.16 -6.27 5.17
CA HIS A 111 -1.20 -6.69 5.52
C HIS A 111 -2.10 -5.55 6.02
N LEU A 112 -1.55 -4.60 6.79
CA LEU A 112 -2.35 -3.46 7.28
C LEU A 112 -2.80 -2.58 6.12
N LEU A 113 -1.89 -2.19 5.23
CA LEU A 113 -2.25 -1.38 4.07
C LEU A 113 -3.23 -2.11 3.14
N ASN A 114 -3.05 -3.42 2.94
CA ASN A 114 -3.98 -4.22 2.14
C ASN A 114 -5.39 -4.22 2.74
N GLN A 115 -5.51 -4.41 4.07
CA GLN A 115 -6.80 -4.38 4.75
C GLN A 115 -7.43 -2.98 4.69
N LEU A 116 -6.67 -1.92 5.01
CA LEU A 116 -7.16 -0.54 4.93
C LEU A 116 -7.58 -0.17 3.50
N THR A 117 -6.89 -0.69 2.48
CA THR A 117 -7.28 -0.52 1.08
C THR A 117 -8.60 -1.21 0.78
N ALA A 118 -8.81 -2.44 1.27
CA ALA A 118 -10.08 -3.16 1.11
C ALA A 118 -11.22 -2.38 1.79
N ASP A 119 -10.99 -1.90 3.00
CA ASP A 119 -11.97 -1.13 3.78
C ASP A 119 -12.31 0.21 3.10
N ALA A 120 -11.30 0.97 2.66
CA ALA A 120 -11.48 2.29 2.05
C ALA A 120 -12.14 2.22 0.66
N THR A 121 -11.87 1.16 -0.09
CA THR A 121 -12.42 0.97 -1.46
C THR A 121 -13.75 0.23 -1.45
N GLY A 122 -14.06 -0.50 -0.38
CA GLY A 122 -15.22 -1.40 -0.34
C GLY A 122 -15.08 -2.60 -1.27
N LEU A 123 -13.87 -2.92 -1.74
CA LEU A 123 -13.59 -4.02 -2.66
C LEU A 123 -12.67 -5.07 -2.04
N PRO A 124 -12.81 -6.36 -2.42
CA PRO A 124 -11.84 -7.37 -2.06
C PRO A 124 -10.46 -7.03 -2.63
N VAL A 125 -9.44 -7.16 -1.78
CA VAL A 125 -8.03 -7.02 -2.16
C VAL A 125 -7.38 -8.39 -2.20
N VAL A 126 -6.79 -8.74 -3.34
CA VAL A 126 -5.97 -9.94 -3.52
C VAL A 126 -4.50 -9.51 -3.49
N ALA A 127 -3.78 -9.95 -2.46
CA ALA A 127 -2.37 -9.61 -2.27
C ALA A 127 -1.45 -10.75 -2.73
N GLY A 128 -0.51 -10.42 -3.61
CA GLY A 128 0.53 -11.30 -4.11
C GLY A 128 0.44 -11.54 -5.62
N PRO A 129 1.54 -11.97 -6.26
CA PRO A 129 2.83 -12.31 -5.65
C PRO A 129 3.70 -11.09 -5.31
N VAL A 130 4.60 -11.29 -4.33
CA VAL A 130 5.64 -10.29 -3.98
C VAL A 130 6.60 -10.08 -5.14
N GLU A 131 7.04 -11.16 -5.79
CA GLU A 131 8.00 -11.13 -6.89
C GLU A 131 7.33 -10.99 -8.27
N ALA A 132 6.28 -10.18 -8.37
CA ALA A 132 5.47 -10.06 -9.58
C ALA A 132 6.27 -9.64 -10.82
N THR A 133 7.26 -8.74 -10.66
CA THR A 133 8.14 -8.31 -11.75
C THR A 133 8.96 -9.48 -12.30
N VAL A 134 9.56 -10.28 -11.41
CA VAL A 134 10.37 -11.45 -11.80
C VAL A 134 9.49 -12.50 -12.45
N MET A 135 8.32 -12.79 -11.87
CA MET A 135 7.39 -13.78 -12.41
C MET A 135 6.87 -13.36 -13.78
N GLY A 136 6.46 -12.11 -13.96
CA GLY A 136 6.02 -11.60 -15.26
C GLY A 136 7.12 -11.71 -16.33
N ASN A 137 8.37 -11.42 -15.94
CA ASN A 137 9.52 -11.58 -16.84
C ASN A 137 9.71 -13.05 -17.26
N LEU A 138 9.64 -14.00 -16.32
CA LEU A 138 9.74 -15.43 -16.61
C LEU A 138 8.61 -15.91 -17.53
N ILE A 139 7.37 -15.46 -17.30
CA ILE A 139 6.22 -15.83 -18.16
C ILE A 139 6.45 -15.42 -19.62
N ILE A 140 6.97 -14.21 -19.88
CA ILE A 140 7.27 -13.78 -21.26
C ILE A 140 8.38 -14.65 -21.88
N GLN A 141 9.41 -15.02 -21.12
CA GLN A 141 10.45 -15.94 -21.60
C GLN A 141 9.88 -17.34 -21.92
N MET A 142 9.00 -17.86 -21.06
CA MET A 142 8.34 -19.17 -21.28
C MET A 142 7.44 -19.18 -22.51
N ILE A 143 6.69 -18.09 -22.75
CA ILE A 143 5.89 -17.93 -23.98
C ILE A 143 6.81 -17.94 -25.21
N THR A 144 7.91 -17.18 -25.16
CA THR A 144 8.87 -17.09 -26.27
C THR A 144 9.56 -18.43 -26.56
N ALA A 145 9.82 -19.21 -25.51
CA ALA A 145 10.39 -20.55 -25.62
C ALA A 145 9.35 -21.62 -26.07
N GLY A 146 8.08 -21.27 -26.23
CA GLY A 146 7.00 -22.19 -26.59
C GLY A 146 6.58 -23.14 -25.47
N TRP A 147 6.94 -22.84 -24.22
CA TRP A 147 6.61 -23.71 -23.06
C TRP A 147 5.18 -23.53 -22.58
N ILE A 148 4.65 -22.31 -22.73
CA ILE A 148 3.24 -21.99 -22.49
C ILE A 148 2.73 -21.14 -23.67
N PRO A 149 1.44 -21.23 -24.02
CA PRO A 149 0.89 -20.63 -25.22
C PRO A 149 0.44 -19.17 -25.02
N SER A 150 0.24 -18.69 -23.78
CA SER A 150 -0.39 -17.40 -23.54
C SER A 150 -0.10 -16.79 -22.17
N LEU A 151 -0.42 -15.49 -22.04
CA LEU A 151 -0.43 -14.79 -20.76
C LEU A 151 -1.50 -15.31 -19.79
N GLU A 152 -2.61 -15.83 -20.32
CA GLU A 152 -3.67 -16.42 -19.49
C GLU A 152 -3.16 -17.65 -18.75
N GLU A 153 -2.51 -18.57 -19.47
CA GLU A 153 -1.87 -19.74 -18.86
C GLU A 153 -0.72 -19.34 -17.92
N GLY A 154 0.02 -18.28 -18.26
CA GLY A 154 1.04 -17.71 -17.38
C GLY A 154 0.47 -17.18 -16.05
N ARG A 155 -0.69 -16.51 -16.07
CA ARG A 155 -1.36 -16.06 -14.83
C ARG A 155 -1.89 -17.22 -14.01
N GLU A 156 -2.43 -18.26 -14.66
CA GLU A 156 -2.83 -19.48 -13.96
C GLU A 156 -1.65 -20.20 -13.29
N LEU A 157 -0.51 -20.27 -13.98
CA LEU A 157 0.71 -20.84 -13.44
C LEU A 157 1.14 -20.07 -12.18
N ILE A 158 1.24 -18.73 -12.26
CA ILE A 158 1.56 -17.89 -11.11
C ILE A 158 0.57 -18.13 -9.96
N ALA A 159 -0.73 -18.17 -10.26
CA ALA A 159 -1.78 -18.40 -9.28
C ALA A 159 -1.67 -19.76 -8.56
N LYS A 160 -1.10 -20.77 -9.21
CA LYS A 160 -0.83 -22.11 -8.64
C LYS A 160 0.53 -22.20 -7.94
N SER A 161 1.47 -21.30 -8.25
CA SER A 161 2.84 -21.33 -7.73
C SER A 161 3.03 -20.55 -6.43
N VAL A 162 2.13 -19.62 -6.10
CA VAL A 162 2.26 -18.79 -4.89
C VAL A 162 0.95 -18.69 -4.12
N GLU A 163 1.07 -18.65 -2.80
CA GLU A 163 -0.06 -18.30 -1.95
C GLU A 163 -0.41 -16.81 -2.15
N ARG A 164 -1.69 -16.54 -2.35
CA ARG A 164 -2.25 -15.19 -2.42
C ARG A 164 -3.21 -15.02 -1.26
N LYS A 165 -3.13 -13.88 -0.59
CA LYS A 165 -3.99 -13.59 0.55
C LYS A 165 -5.12 -12.66 0.11
N VAL A 166 -6.35 -13.03 0.46
CA VAL A 166 -7.54 -12.20 0.20
C VAL A 166 -7.90 -11.44 1.46
N PHE A 167 -8.08 -10.13 1.32
CA PHE A 167 -8.56 -9.21 2.35
C PHE A 167 -9.96 -8.75 1.93
N GLN A 168 -10.95 -9.09 2.75
CA GLN A 168 -12.32 -8.64 2.53
C GLN A 168 -12.51 -7.29 3.22
N PRO A 169 -13.31 -6.37 2.64
CA PRO A 169 -13.70 -5.16 3.35
C PRO A 169 -14.35 -5.54 4.69
N ALA A 170 -13.84 -5.00 5.78
CA ALA A 170 -14.54 -5.07 7.05
C ALA A 170 -15.86 -4.33 6.87
N SER A 171 -16.99 -5.00 7.16
CA SER A 171 -18.28 -4.33 7.14
C SER A 171 -18.21 -3.15 8.11
N VAL A 172 -18.41 -1.93 7.59
CA VAL A 172 -18.65 -0.77 8.42
C VAL A 172 -19.86 -1.13 9.27
N ARG A 173 -19.64 -1.40 10.57
CA ARG A 173 -20.76 -1.42 11.50
C ARG A 173 -21.35 -0.02 11.45
N ALA A 174 -22.57 0.06 10.92
CA ALA A 174 -23.40 1.26 10.91
C ALA A 174 -23.59 1.79 12.34
#